data_AF-A0A919WFN9-F1
#
_entry.id   AF-A0A919WFN9-F1
#
_cell.length_a   1.000
_cell.length_b   1.000
_cell.length_c   1.000
_cell.angle_alpha   90.00
_cell.angle_beta   90.00
_cell.angle_gamma   90.00
#
_symmetry.space_group_name_H-M   'P 1'
#
loop_
_entity.id
_entity.type
_entity.pdbx_description
1 polymer ?
#
loop_
_entity_poly.entity_id
_entity_poly.type
_entity_poly.pdbx_seq_one_letter_code
_entity_poly.pdbx_strand_id
1 'polypeptide(L)'
;MVKEKLIPLVVTAFFIVVIAVFSFSLMGPSLSEPASSTVSADETEMSGAGESGDSTVTNNVENNINGENAEVNNSIDNNVKNGEKNKVDNNVSNNIEINVDVKVTNEIGNHVEGQSSNSSHEDGGSSNNSNGDDASASSDTSNDEIVWGVDSASHTNSEMLACVKENFGDPLIWGRYLGEKDGVSEGLTADEIELLHSNDIEILLIWNHFEDARGYENGRSEAEQAIAKAEEYAVPEGVALFADIEPNYPVDSEFIRGWSEVMFDSKYESGIYGIFDAEADLTKAFNEAAQSNSHIGEQTYIWTASPNIGITSQSNAPEYEPEAPENSKVGGWQYGIDAESCNIDTNLFSNIITEVLW
;
A
#
# COMPACT_ATOMS: atom_id res chain seq x y z
N MET A 1 62.47 -14.97 61.86
CA MET A 1 61.22 -15.21 62.59
C MET A 1 60.28 -14.09 62.17
N VAL A 2 59.20 -14.29 61.43
CA VAL A 2 58.11 -15.26 61.56
C VAL A 2 57.65 -15.68 60.15
N LYS A 3 57.30 -16.96 59.95
CA LYS A 3 56.60 -17.49 58.77
C LYS A 3 55.16 -17.75 59.19
N GLU A 4 54.19 -17.07 58.59
CA GLU A 4 52.79 -17.47 58.61
C GLU A 4 52.38 -18.03 57.24
N LYS A 5 51.61 -19.12 57.30
CA LYS A 5 51.15 -19.94 56.19
C LYS A 5 49.82 -19.40 55.67
N LEU A 6 49.73 -19.26 54.35
CA LEU A 6 48.48 -19.13 53.60
C LEU A 6 47.78 -20.51 53.42
N ILE A 7 46.50 -20.43 53.02
CA ILE A 7 45.66 -21.39 52.26
C ILE A 7 44.56 -22.11 53.12
N PRO A 8 43.29 -22.22 52.66
CA PRO A 8 42.52 -21.36 51.74
C PRO A 8 41.02 -21.17 52.08
N LEU A 9 40.46 -20.08 51.55
CA LEU A 9 39.03 -19.71 51.60
C LEU A 9 38.28 -20.16 50.32
N VAL A 10 38.59 -21.37 49.80
CA VAL A 10 38.07 -21.86 48.50
C VAL A 10 37.04 -22.98 48.63
N VAL A 11 36.81 -23.55 49.82
CA VAL A 11 35.94 -24.73 49.98
C VAL A 11 34.47 -24.36 50.24
N THR A 12 34.14 -23.13 50.64
CA THR A 12 32.76 -22.80 51.03
C THR A 12 31.87 -22.29 49.90
N ALA A 13 32.45 -21.82 48.78
CA ALA A 13 31.66 -21.29 47.66
C ALA A 13 31.15 -22.37 46.69
N PHE A 14 31.73 -23.58 46.71
CA PHE A 14 31.38 -24.64 45.76
C PHE A 14 30.13 -25.45 46.16
N PHE A 15 29.67 -25.35 47.42
CA PHE A 15 28.53 -26.14 47.91
C PHE A 15 27.15 -25.47 47.74
N ILE A 16 27.10 -24.16 47.45
CA ILE A 16 25.82 -23.45 47.26
C ILE A 16 25.32 -23.54 45.80
N VAL A 17 26.23 -23.71 44.83
CA VAL A 17 25.84 -23.78 43.41
C VAL A 17 25.27 -25.15 43.02
N VAL A 18 25.66 -26.25 43.68
CA VAL A 18 25.21 -27.61 43.31
C VAL A 18 23.78 -27.92 43.79
N ILE A 19 23.26 -27.25 44.82
CA ILE A 19 21.90 -27.48 45.32
C ILE A 19 20.83 -26.75 44.50
N ALA A 20 21.18 -25.63 43.85
CA ALA A 20 20.27 -24.91 42.96
C ALA A 20 20.05 -25.65 41.62
N VAL A 21 21.07 -26.35 41.12
CA VAL A 21 20.99 -27.07 39.83
C VAL A 21 20.21 -28.38 39.95
N PHE A 22 20.17 -29.02 41.14
CA PHE A 22 19.44 -30.29 41.32
C PHE A 22 17.95 -30.14 41.65
N SER A 23 17.46 -28.93 41.91
CA SER A 23 16.03 -28.71 42.21
C SER A 23 15.17 -28.48 40.96
N PHE A 24 15.79 -28.32 39.77
CA PHE A 24 15.09 -28.11 38.50
C PHE A 24 14.97 -29.37 37.62
N SER A 25 15.55 -30.50 38.00
CA SER A 25 15.55 -31.74 37.18
C SER A 25 14.49 -32.80 37.57
N LEU A 26 13.46 -32.44 38.34
CA LEU A 26 12.40 -33.39 38.77
C LEU A 26 10.95 -32.96 38.47
N MET A 27 10.74 -31.96 37.63
CA MET A 27 9.41 -31.67 37.06
C MET A 27 9.43 -32.04 35.58
N GLY A 28 9.01 -33.27 35.26
CA GLY A 28 8.67 -33.64 33.89
C GLY A 28 7.44 -32.84 33.42
N PRO A 29 7.32 -32.56 32.12
CA PRO A 29 6.15 -31.86 31.60
C PRO A 29 4.90 -32.71 31.81
N SER A 30 3.94 -32.18 32.56
CA SER A 30 2.59 -32.73 32.56
C SER A 30 1.98 -32.47 31.19
N LEU A 31 1.63 -33.53 30.46
CA LEU A 31 0.78 -33.46 29.28
C LEU A 31 -0.57 -32.88 29.71
N SER A 32 -0.75 -31.59 29.50
CA SER A 32 -2.05 -30.92 29.62
C SER A 32 -2.87 -31.23 28.39
N GLU A 33 -4.06 -31.82 28.59
CA GLU A 33 -5.07 -31.95 27.55
C GLU A 33 -5.46 -30.56 27.01
N PRO A 34 -5.76 -30.42 25.71
CA PRO A 34 -6.19 -29.15 25.15
C PRO A 34 -7.48 -28.69 25.82
N ALA A 35 -7.45 -27.49 26.41
CA ALA A 35 -8.61 -26.87 27.00
C ALA A 35 -9.60 -26.51 25.90
N SER A 36 -10.73 -27.22 25.84
CA SER A 36 -11.87 -26.83 25.03
C SER A 36 -12.71 -25.84 25.82
N SER A 37 -12.72 -24.57 25.38
CA SER A 37 -13.65 -23.55 25.88
C SER A 37 -14.70 -23.26 24.82
N THR A 38 -15.91 -23.82 24.99
CA THR A 38 -17.11 -23.37 24.29
C THR A 38 -17.74 -22.21 25.06
N VAL A 39 -17.80 -21.03 24.45
CA VAL A 39 -18.64 -19.93 24.92
C VAL A 39 -20.00 -20.06 24.23
N SER A 40 -21.02 -20.46 24.97
CA SER A 40 -22.41 -20.45 24.51
C SER A 40 -23.13 -19.33 25.26
N ALA A 41 -23.61 -18.32 24.54
CA ALA A 41 -24.49 -17.31 25.10
C ALA A 41 -25.92 -17.87 25.20
N ASP A 42 -26.50 -17.75 26.38
CA ASP A 42 -27.81 -18.29 26.77
C ASP A 42 -28.95 -17.52 26.06
N GLU A 43 -29.83 -18.24 25.38
CA GLU A 43 -30.99 -17.70 24.67
C GLU A 43 -32.01 -17.15 25.68
N THR A 44 -32.13 -15.82 25.76
CA THR A 44 -33.30 -15.21 26.39
C THR A 44 -34.28 -14.80 25.29
N GLU A 45 -35.31 -15.62 25.07
CA GLU A 45 -36.43 -15.30 24.19
C GLU A 45 -37.09 -13.98 24.64
N MET A 46 -37.04 -12.95 23.79
CA MET A 46 -38.00 -11.84 23.81
C MET A 46 -38.76 -11.81 22.49
N SER A 47 -39.94 -12.41 22.53
CA SER A 47 -40.99 -12.23 21.55
C SER A 47 -41.41 -10.75 21.50
N GLY A 48 -41.03 -10.04 20.45
CA GLY A 48 -41.44 -8.67 20.19
C GLY A 48 -41.36 -8.37 18.69
N ALA A 49 -42.50 -8.06 18.08
CA ALA A 49 -42.66 -7.91 16.65
C ALA A 49 -41.95 -6.67 16.09
N GLY A 50 -41.16 -6.87 15.04
CA GLY A 50 -41.03 -5.96 13.89
C GLY A 50 -40.16 -4.72 14.05
N GLU A 51 -38.83 -4.90 14.15
CA GLU A 51 -37.85 -3.94 13.63
C GLU A 51 -36.74 -4.72 12.91
N SER A 52 -36.47 -4.34 11.65
CA SER A 52 -35.30 -4.76 10.88
C SER A 52 -34.07 -4.16 11.54
N GLY A 53 -33.48 -4.88 12.48
CA GLY A 53 -32.25 -4.49 13.15
C GLY A 53 -31.04 -4.95 12.36
N ASP A 54 -30.20 -4.00 11.94
CA ASP A 54 -28.87 -4.33 11.43
C ASP A 54 -28.07 -5.07 12.52
N SER A 55 -27.45 -6.18 12.14
CA SER A 55 -26.68 -7.01 13.06
C SER A 55 -25.19 -6.91 12.72
N THR A 56 -24.39 -6.55 13.73
CA THR A 56 -22.93 -6.58 13.66
C THR A 56 -22.41 -7.75 14.48
N VAL A 57 -21.63 -8.62 13.84
CA VAL A 57 -20.95 -9.74 14.50
C VAL A 57 -19.44 -9.55 14.34
N THR A 58 -18.71 -9.62 15.45
CA THR A 58 -17.25 -9.52 15.44
C THR A 58 -16.65 -10.70 16.20
N ASN A 59 -15.84 -11.51 15.53
CA ASN A 59 -15.05 -12.56 16.16
C ASN A 59 -13.58 -12.22 16.08
N ASN A 60 -12.87 -12.25 17.22
CA ASN A 60 -11.42 -12.12 17.28
C ASN A 60 -10.84 -13.35 17.97
N VAL A 61 -10.06 -14.14 17.24
CA VAL A 61 -9.45 -15.37 17.72
C VAL A 61 -7.94 -15.24 17.56
N GLU A 62 -7.20 -15.33 18.66
CA GLU A 62 -5.74 -15.24 18.66
C GLU A 62 -5.14 -16.52 19.25
N ASN A 63 -4.30 -17.20 18.48
CA ASN A 63 -3.58 -18.39 18.92
C ASN A 63 -2.09 -18.08 18.97
N ASN A 64 -1.53 -18.12 20.17
CA ASN A 64 -0.10 -18.00 20.41
C ASN A 64 0.47 -19.40 20.68
N ILE A 65 1.23 -19.93 19.73
CA ILE A 65 1.73 -21.31 19.73
C ILE A 65 3.24 -21.30 19.96
N ASN A 66 3.65 -21.74 21.15
CA ASN A 66 5.05 -21.91 21.53
C ASN A 66 5.28 -23.37 21.96
N GLY A 67 5.64 -24.23 21.00
CA GLY A 67 5.91 -25.65 21.22
C GLY A 67 6.04 -26.44 19.92
N GLU A 68 6.68 -27.61 19.99
CA GLU A 68 6.83 -28.54 18.86
C GLU A 68 5.60 -29.47 18.73
N ASN A 69 5.15 -29.79 17.51
CA ASN A 69 4.01 -30.68 17.21
C ASN A 69 2.63 -30.13 17.64
N ALA A 70 2.29 -28.91 17.24
CA ALA A 70 1.00 -28.28 17.57
C ALA A 70 0.00 -28.36 16.40
N GLU A 71 -1.25 -28.68 16.71
CA GLU A 71 -2.36 -28.58 15.77
C GLU A 71 -3.38 -27.56 16.30
N VAL A 72 -3.67 -26.54 15.50
CA VAL A 72 -4.63 -25.48 15.85
C VAL A 72 -5.69 -25.39 14.77
N ASN A 73 -6.95 -25.58 15.20
CA ASN A 73 -8.12 -25.57 14.34
C ASN A 73 -9.09 -24.49 14.84
N ASN A 74 -9.21 -23.38 14.09
CA ASN A 74 -10.17 -22.32 14.37
C ASN A 74 -11.33 -22.43 13.39
N SER A 75 -12.55 -22.59 13.91
CA SER A 75 -13.77 -22.56 13.09
C SER A 75 -14.66 -21.43 13.56
N ILE A 76 -15.00 -20.53 12.65
CA ILE A 76 -15.93 -19.43 12.90
C ILE A 76 -17.02 -19.49 11.83
N ASP A 77 -18.26 -19.69 12.26
CA ASP A 77 -19.44 -19.67 11.38
C ASP A 77 -20.42 -18.62 11.87
N ASN A 78 -20.62 -17.58 11.07
CA ASN A 78 -21.58 -16.52 11.37
C ASN A 78 -22.75 -16.58 10.39
N ASN A 79 -23.95 -16.76 10.95
CA ASN A 79 -25.19 -16.73 10.20
C ASN A 79 -26.01 -15.51 10.63
N VAL A 80 -26.07 -14.50 9.77
CA VAL A 80 -26.73 -13.23 10.05
C VAL A 80 -27.88 -13.03 9.07
N LYS A 81 -29.10 -12.86 9.59
CA LYS A 81 -30.32 -12.74 8.80
C LYS A 81 -31.11 -11.50 9.19
N ASN A 82 -31.80 -10.92 8.22
CA ASN A 82 -32.78 -9.83 8.40
C ASN A 82 -32.18 -8.51 8.92
N GLY A 83 -31.35 -7.88 8.10
CA GLY A 83 -30.91 -6.48 8.24
C GLY A 83 -30.58 -5.89 6.86
N GLU A 84 -30.64 -4.57 6.71
CA GLU A 84 -30.26 -3.88 5.47
C GLU A 84 -28.74 -3.69 5.40
N LYS A 85 -28.05 -3.64 6.55
CA LYS A 85 -26.61 -3.41 6.69
C LYS A 85 -25.96 -4.36 7.71
N ASN A 86 -26.15 -5.66 7.52
CA ASN A 86 -25.45 -6.64 8.34
C ASN A 86 -23.94 -6.59 8.10
N LYS A 87 -23.15 -6.56 9.18
CA LYS A 87 -21.68 -6.56 9.14
C LYS A 87 -21.14 -7.75 9.91
N VAL A 88 -20.22 -8.51 9.31
CA VAL A 88 -19.54 -9.63 9.97
C VAL A 88 -18.04 -9.48 9.80
N ASP A 89 -17.33 -9.25 10.89
CA ASP A 89 -15.87 -9.11 10.95
C ASP A 89 -15.27 -10.32 11.67
N ASN A 90 -14.41 -11.11 11.01
CA ASN A 90 -13.69 -12.21 11.66
C ASN A 90 -12.18 -11.97 11.55
N ASN A 91 -11.50 -11.89 12.68
CA ASN A 91 -10.06 -11.83 12.77
C ASN A 91 -9.55 -13.11 13.42
N VAL A 92 -8.66 -13.84 12.73
CA VAL A 92 -8.00 -15.03 13.26
C VAL A 92 -6.49 -14.87 13.12
N SER A 93 -5.80 -14.58 14.20
CA SER A 93 -4.35 -14.46 14.27
C SER A 93 -3.72 -15.73 14.82
N ASN A 94 -2.69 -16.26 14.17
CA ASN A 94 -1.90 -17.40 14.65
C ASN A 94 -0.42 -17.02 14.66
N ASN A 95 0.13 -16.84 15.85
CA ASN A 95 1.52 -16.48 16.07
C ASN A 95 2.30 -17.74 16.51
N ILE A 96 3.24 -18.21 15.69
CA ILE A 96 3.96 -19.48 15.91
C ILE A 96 5.45 -19.22 16.11
N GLU A 97 5.97 -19.53 17.29
CA GLU A 97 7.32 -19.12 17.71
C GLU A 97 8.40 -20.20 17.44
N ILE A 98 8.04 -21.48 17.26
CA ILE A 98 8.98 -22.59 16.98
C ILE A 98 8.36 -23.60 16.00
N ASN A 99 9.07 -23.92 14.91
CA ASN A 99 8.49 -24.57 13.73
C ASN A 99 9.19 -25.89 13.37
N VAL A 100 8.81 -26.97 14.05
CA VAL A 100 9.30 -28.31 13.71
C VAL A 100 8.20 -29.19 13.11
N ASP A 101 6.93 -28.96 13.47
CA ASP A 101 5.72 -29.48 12.81
C ASP A 101 4.48 -28.77 13.42
N VAL A 102 4.00 -27.68 12.81
CA VAL A 102 2.76 -27.00 13.25
C VAL A 102 1.75 -26.99 12.11
N LYS A 103 0.57 -27.57 12.34
CA LYS A 103 -0.53 -27.57 11.37
C LYS A 103 -1.64 -26.66 11.86
N VAL A 104 -1.86 -25.56 11.15
CA VAL A 104 -2.95 -24.63 11.42
C VAL A 104 -4.01 -24.76 10.33
N THR A 105 -5.27 -24.88 10.71
CA THR A 105 -6.42 -24.82 9.80
C THR A 105 -7.44 -23.82 10.35
N ASN A 106 -7.72 -22.77 9.57
CA ASN A 106 -8.73 -21.78 9.89
C ASN A 106 -9.86 -21.89 8.87
N GLU A 107 -11.06 -22.28 9.33
CA GLU A 107 -12.26 -22.37 8.50
C GLU A 107 -13.25 -21.28 8.92
N ILE A 108 -13.50 -20.33 8.01
CA ILE A 108 -14.37 -19.18 8.28
C ILE A 108 -15.52 -19.19 7.27
N GLY A 109 -16.75 -19.37 7.78
CA GLY A 109 -17.99 -19.29 7.01
C GLY A 109 -18.80 -18.08 7.44
N ASN A 110 -19.17 -17.23 6.48
CA ASN A 110 -20.10 -16.12 6.71
C ASN A 110 -21.30 -16.28 5.79
N HIS A 111 -22.49 -16.45 6.36
CA HIS A 111 -23.75 -16.50 5.62
C HIS A 111 -24.61 -15.31 6.00
N VAL A 112 -24.71 -14.32 5.10
CA VAL A 112 -25.41 -13.05 5.36
C VAL A 112 -26.56 -12.89 4.36
N GLU A 113 -27.81 -12.89 4.85
CA GLU A 113 -29.02 -12.69 4.04
C GLU A 113 -29.61 -11.29 4.27
N GLY A 114 -29.64 -10.46 3.20
CA GLY A 114 -30.22 -9.11 3.20
C GLY A 114 -31.64 -9.04 2.59
N GLN A 115 -32.42 -8.03 2.98
CA GLN A 115 -33.76 -7.77 2.42
C GLN A 115 -33.67 -6.92 1.14
N SER A 116 -33.93 -7.51 -0.04
CA SER A 116 -33.99 -6.76 -1.30
C SER A 116 -35.27 -5.91 -1.35
N SER A 117 -35.15 -4.59 -1.27
CA SER A 117 -36.26 -3.67 -1.52
C SER A 117 -36.36 -3.34 -3.01
N ASN A 118 -37.50 -3.73 -3.59
CA ASN A 118 -37.81 -3.64 -5.02
C ASN A 118 -38.32 -2.22 -5.35
N SER A 119 -37.58 -1.43 -6.14
CA SER A 119 -38.00 -0.09 -6.57
C SER A 119 -38.61 -0.12 -7.97
N SER A 120 -39.94 0.05 -8.03
CA SER A 120 -40.69 0.31 -9.25
C SER A 120 -41.16 1.77 -9.28
N HIS A 121 -40.77 2.55 -10.29
CA HIS A 121 -41.59 3.69 -10.75
C HIS A 121 -41.40 3.98 -12.24
N GLU A 122 -42.54 4.28 -12.86
CA GLU A 122 -42.85 4.19 -14.28
C GLU A 122 -42.52 5.45 -15.10
N ASP A 123 -42.28 5.13 -16.36
CA ASP A 123 -42.36 5.83 -17.65
C ASP A 123 -43.32 7.05 -17.79
N GLY A 124 -42.98 7.94 -18.73
CA GLY A 124 -43.81 9.08 -19.15
C GLY A 124 -43.15 9.96 -20.22
N GLY A 125 -43.18 9.51 -21.48
CA GLY A 125 -42.54 10.18 -22.62
C GLY A 125 -43.28 11.37 -23.27
N SER A 126 -42.61 12.02 -24.24
CA SER A 126 -43.02 12.09 -25.68
C SER A 126 -42.51 13.34 -26.44
N SER A 127 -41.76 13.08 -27.53
CA SER A 127 -41.72 13.77 -28.84
C SER A 127 -41.09 15.19 -28.93
N ASN A 128 -40.44 15.67 -30.01
CA ASN A 128 -40.08 15.13 -31.33
C ASN A 128 -39.08 16.08 -32.04
N ASN A 129 -38.17 15.49 -32.82
CA ASN A 129 -37.79 15.86 -34.20
C ASN A 129 -36.59 16.80 -34.55
N SER A 130 -35.75 16.21 -35.43
CA SER A 130 -35.05 16.74 -36.61
C SER A 130 -33.56 17.16 -36.56
N ASN A 131 -32.75 16.21 -37.07
CA ASN A 131 -31.69 16.31 -38.10
C ASN A 131 -30.70 17.47 -38.11
N GLY A 132 -29.43 17.10 -37.99
CA GLY A 132 -28.28 17.74 -38.63
C GLY A 132 -27.09 16.79 -38.59
N ASP A 133 -26.72 16.24 -39.75
CA ASP A 133 -25.52 15.44 -39.95
C ASP A 133 -24.27 16.26 -39.59
N ASP A 134 -23.42 15.74 -38.72
CA ASP A 134 -21.98 16.02 -38.83
C ASP A 134 -21.18 14.81 -38.37
N ALA A 135 -20.37 14.30 -39.29
CA ALA A 135 -19.48 13.18 -39.09
C ALA A 135 -18.24 13.69 -38.34
N SER A 136 -18.24 13.58 -37.02
CA SER A 136 -17.01 13.64 -36.24
C SER A 136 -16.50 12.23 -36.03
N ALA A 137 -15.28 12.00 -36.50
CA ALA A 137 -14.53 10.78 -36.30
C ALA A 137 -14.56 10.38 -34.82
N SER A 138 -14.97 9.15 -34.60
CA SER A 138 -14.77 8.36 -33.38
C SER A 138 -13.31 8.51 -32.95
N SER A 139 -13.03 9.35 -31.97
CA SER A 139 -11.89 9.15 -31.10
C SER A 139 -12.16 7.85 -30.35
N ASP A 140 -11.34 6.83 -30.61
CA ASP A 140 -11.27 5.61 -29.82
C ASP A 140 -11.24 5.99 -28.33
N THR A 141 -12.39 5.89 -27.68
CA THR A 141 -12.46 5.68 -26.24
C THR A 141 -12.04 4.23 -26.04
N SER A 142 -10.73 3.99 -25.99
CA SER A 142 -10.23 2.92 -25.13
C SER A 142 -10.87 3.18 -23.77
N ASN A 143 -11.64 2.22 -23.29
CA ASN A 143 -12.21 2.27 -21.95
C ASN A 143 -11.04 1.99 -21.01
N ASP A 144 -10.14 2.97 -20.89
CA ASP A 144 -8.93 2.87 -20.10
C ASP A 144 -9.37 2.80 -18.64
N GLU A 145 -9.09 1.66 -18.03
CA GLU A 145 -9.42 1.40 -16.65
C GLU A 145 -8.63 2.40 -15.78
N ILE A 146 -9.35 3.29 -15.12
CA ILE A 146 -8.77 4.23 -14.15
C ILE A 146 -8.85 3.59 -12.78
N VAL A 147 -7.70 3.50 -12.13
CA VAL A 147 -7.59 2.96 -10.77
C VAL A 147 -7.25 4.07 -9.78
N TRP A 148 -7.74 3.91 -8.55
CA TRP A 148 -7.48 4.83 -7.46
C TRP A 148 -6.31 4.34 -6.62
N GLY A 149 -5.46 5.27 -6.19
CA GLY A 149 -4.33 4.99 -5.32
C GLY A 149 -3.96 6.20 -4.49
N VAL A 150 -2.89 6.05 -3.73
CA VAL A 150 -2.38 7.07 -2.82
C VAL A 150 -0.87 7.15 -2.92
N ASP A 151 -0.26 8.19 -2.36
CA ASP A 151 1.16 8.21 -2.08
C ASP A 151 1.40 8.84 -0.69
N SER A 152 2.59 8.58 -0.13
CA SER A 152 2.93 9.11 1.18
C SER A 152 4.42 9.33 1.37
N ALA A 153 4.78 10.42 2.04
CA ALA A 153 6.13 10.66 2.52
C ALA A 153 6.50 9.81 3.74
N SER A 154 5.52 9.51 4.60
CA SER A 154 5.69 8.67 5.80
C SER A 154 5.66 7.18 5.46
N HIS A 155 6.20 6.34 6.35
CA HIS A 155 6.10 4.88 6.25
C HIS A 155 4.65 4.40 6.20
N THR A 156 4.37 3.50 5.26
CA THR A 156 3.13 2.75 5.19
C THR A 156 3.24 1.51 6.05
N ASN A 157 2.70 1.60 7.26
CA ASN A 157 2.52 0.46 8.15
C ASN A 157 1.06 0.00 8.12
N SER A 158 0.75 -1.10 8.82
CA SER A 158 -0.61 -1.64 8.85
C SER A 158 -1.65 -0.68 9.43
N GLU A 159 -1.26 0.23 10.34
CA GLU A 159 -2.14 1.26 10.89
C GLU A 159 -2.48 2.33 9.84
N MET A 160 -1.47 2.79 9.08
CA MET A 160 -1.67 3.74 7.99
C MET A 160 -2.51 3.15 6.86
N LEU A 161 -2.23 1.90 6.46
CA LEU A 161 -3.04 1.19 5.47
C LEU A 161 -4.49 1.03 5.94
N ALA A 162 -4.71 0.65 7.20
CA ALA A 162 -6.06 0.55 7.77
C ALA A 162 -6.76 1.91 7.82
N CYS A 163 -6.04 2.99 8.18
CA CYS A 163 -6.56 4.35 8.16
C CYS A 163 -7.06 4.73 6.77
N VAL A 164 -6.26 4.46 5.73
CA VAL A 164 -6.64 4.75 4.34
C VAL A 164 -7.87 3.96 3.92
N LYS A 165 -7.91 2.64 4.20
CA LYS A 165 -9.07 1.78 3.90
C LYS A 165 -10.35 2.23 4.61
N GLU A 166 -10.25 2.69 5.85
CA GLU A 166 -11.42 3.14 6.62
C GLU A 166 -11.94 4.51 6.17
N ASN A 167 -11.05 5.45 5.83
CA ASN A 167 -11.42 6.85 5.61
C ASN A 167 -11.52 7.25 4.12
N PHE A 168 -10.80 6.57 3.24
CA PHE A 168 -10.65 6.97 1.84
C PHE A 168 -11.07 5.88 0.87
N GLY A 169 -10.68 4.63 1.07
CA GLY A 169 -11.01 3.52 0.19
C GLY A 169 -9.86 2.52 0.05
N ASP A 170 -10.00 1.57 -0.87
CA ASP A 170 -9.01 0.52 -1.10
C ASP A 170 -8.04 0.95 -2.22
N PRO A 171 -6.80 1.36 -1.89
CA PRO A 171 -5.84 1.77 -2.89
C PRO A 171 -5.31 0.54 -3.64
N LEU A 172 -5.22 0.64 -4.97
CA LEU A 172 -4.56 -0.37 -5.80
C LEU A 172 -3.10 -0.04 -6.06
N ILE A 173 -2.72 1.22 -5.91
CA ILE A 173 -1.36 1.72 -6.11
C ILE A 173 -0.96 2.58 -4.92
N TRP A 174 0.27 2.41 -4.45
CA TRP A 174 0.87 3.26 -3.42
C TRP A 174 2.21 3.84 -3.86
N GLY A 175 2.29 5.16 -4.00
CA GLY A 175 3.53 5.88 -4.29
C GLY A 175 4.44 5.97 -3.08
N ARG A 176 5.68 5.49 -3.21
CA ARG A 176 6.67 5.45 -2.12
C ARG A 176 8.06 5.84 -2.54
N TYR A 177 8.74 6.52 -1.63
CA TYR A 177 10.10 7.03 -1.84
C TYR A 177 11.11 5.90 -1.73
N LEU A 178 11.94 5.76 -2.77
CA LEU A 178 12.95 4.71 -2.88
C LEU A 178 14.09 4.89 -1.85
N GLY A 179 14.31 6.10 -1.38
CA GLY A 179 15.32 6.42 -0.37
C GLY A 179 14.83 7.42 0.67
N GLU A 180 15.51 7.44 1.82
CA GLU A 180 15.24 8.38 2.90
C GLU A 180 15.87 9.74 2.61
N LYS A 181 15.09 10.81 2.75
CA LYS A 181 15.55 12.21 2.70
C LYS A 181 15.17 12.87 4.02
N ASP A 182 16.17 13.13 4.85
CA ASP A 182 15.99 13.62 6.24
C ASP A 182 15.03 14.81 6.31
N GLY A 183 13.97 14.66 7.11
CA GLY A 183 12.93 15.66 7.31
C GLY A 183 11.99 15.89 6.12
N VAL A 184 12.08 15.09 5.05
CA VAL A 184 11.24 15.21 3.85
C VAL A 184 10.47 13.92 3.59
N SER A 185 11.16 12.78 3.49
CA SER A 185 10.52 11.49 3.16
C SER A 185 11.23 10.32 3.81
N GLU A 186 10.42 9.37 4.29
CA GLU A 186 10.88 8.07 4.76
C GLU A 186 11.05 7.12 3.59
N GLY A 187 12.22 6.49 3.50
CA GLY A 187 12.53 5.53 2.45
C GLY A 187 11.78 4.20 2.62
N LEU A 188 11.54 3.52 1.50
CA LEU A 188 10.89 2.22 1.45
C LEU A 188 11.65 1.18 2.29
N THR A 189 10.92 0.29 2.96
CA THR A 189 11.48 -0.79 3.79
C THR A 189 11.01 -2.16 3.31
N ALA A 190 11.73 -3.22 3.67
CA ALA A 190 11.35 -4.59 3.31
C ALA A 190 9.97 -4.98 3.87
N ASP A 191 9.68 -4.60 5.12
CA ASP A 191 8.39 -4.86 5.77
C ASP A 191 7.24 -4.11 5.06
N GLU A 192 7.51 -2.89 4.59
CA GLU A 192 6.54 -2.09 3.82
C GLU A 192 6.27 -2.70 2.44
N ILE A 193 7.30 -3.18 1.74
CA ILE A 193 7.14 -3.89 0.47
C ILE A 193 6.28 -5.14 0.66
N GLU A 194 6.59 -5.96 1.67
CA GLU A 194 5.80 -7.18 1.97
C GLU A 194 4.36 -6.84 2.34
N LEU A 195 4.14 -5.78 3.12
CA LEU A 195 2.80 -5.33 3.49
C LEU A 195 1.98 -4.93 2.26
N LEU A 196 2.53 -4.11 1.37
CA LEU A 196 1.82 -3.62 0.19
C LEU A 196 1.51 -4.77 -0.79
N HIS A 197 2.51 -5.59 -1.12
CA HIS A 197 2.31 -6.73 -2.03
C HIS A 197 1.38 -7.79 -1.47
N SER A 198 1.43 -8.09 -0.16
CA SER A 198 0.50 -9.04 0.46
C SER A 198 -0.95 -8.55 0.53
N ASN A 199 -1.18 -7.26 0.25
CA ASN A 199 -2.49 -6.64 0.13
C ASN A 199 -2.90 -6.37 -1.32
N ASP A 200 -2.18 -6.96 -2.30
CA ASP A 200 -2.40 -6.76 -3.73
C ASP A 200 -2.31 -5.27 -4.16
N ILE A 201 -1.38 -4.52 -3.55
CA ILE A 201 -1.12 -3.11 -3.85
C ILE A 201 0.21 -2.99 -4.59
N GLU A 202 0.18 -2.39 -5.78
CA GLU A 202 1.39 -2.12 -6.57
C GLU A 202 2.11 -0.88 -6.05
N ILE A 203 3.44 -0.86 -6.16
CA ILE A 203 4.28 0.22 -5.65
C ILE A 203 4.75 1.10 -6.80
N LEU A 204 4.43 2.40 -6.74
CA LEU A 204 5.01 3.43 -7.60
C LEU A 204 6.26 4.00 -6.93
N LEU A 205 7.42 3.90 -7.60
CA LEU A 205 8.71 4.25 -7.00
C LEU A 205 9.14 5.69 -7.31
N ILE A 206 9.45 6.44 -6.24
CA ILE A 206 9.74 7.88 -6.30
C ILE A 206 11.19 8.14 -5.88
N TRP A 207 11.90 8.98 -6.63
CA TRP A 207 13.25 9.46 -6.33
C TRP A 207 13.27 10.98 -6.16
N ASN A 208 13.57 11.45 -4.94
CA ASN A 208 13.49 12.87 -4.58
C ASN A 208 14.78 13.45 -3.96
N HIS A 209 15.93 12.81 -4.15
CA HIS A 209 17.20 13.19 -3.48
C HIS A 209 17.87 14.46 -4.02
N PHE A 210 17.17 15.24 -4.85
CA PHE A 210 17.64 16.50 -5.42
C PHE A 210 16.65 17.64 -5.11
N GLU A 211 17.12 18.88 -5.30
CA GLU A 211 16.32 20.12 -5.21
C GLU A 211 16.62 21.08 -6.38
N ASP A 212 17.48 20.66 -7.30
CA ASP A 212 17.87 21.40 -8.51
C ASP A 212 17.82 20.42 -9.67
N ALA A 213 16.84 20.57 -10.55
CA ALA A 213 16.60 19.71 -11.71
C ALA A 213 17.19 20.35 -12.97
N ARG A 214 18.42 20.89 -12.89
CA ARG A 214 19.14 21.47 -14.04
C ARG A 214 20.42 20.74 -14.37
N GLY A 215 20.74 20.73 -15.67
CA GLY A 215 22.00 20.24 -16.20
C GLY A 215 22.01 18.74 -16.44
N TYR A 216 22.62 18.36 -17.56
CA TYR A 216 22.67 16.98 -18.05
C TYR A 216 23.37 16.02 -17.09
N GLU A 217 24.57 16.36 -16.63
CA GLU A 217 25.34 15.50 -15.72
C GLU A 217 24.63 15.30 -14.37
N ASN A 218 23.85 16.28 -13.93
CA ASN A 218 23.06 16.17 -12.71
C ASN A 218 21.91 15.17 -12.90
N GLY A 219 21.12 15.30 -13.97
CA GLY A 219 20.06 14.33 -14.29
C GLY A 219 20.59 12.90 -14.45
N ARG A 220 21.77 12.73 -15.07
CA ARG A 220 22.45 11.44 -15.14
C ARG A 220 22.82 10.89 -13.76
N SER A 221 23.45 11.72 -12.93
CA SER A 221 23.87 11.33 -11.57
C SER A 221 22.69 10.93 -10.70
N GLU A 222 21.56 11.64 -10.79
CA GLU A 222 20.34 11.29 -10.06
C GLU A 222 19.74 9.96 -10.55
N ALA A 223 19.68 9.74 -11.87
CA ALA A 223 19.21 8.47 -12.42
C ALA A 223 20.10 7.29 -12.01
N GLU A 224 21.42 7.44 -12.09
CA GLU A 224 22.37 6.39 -11.67
C GLU A 224 22.22 6.04 -10.18
N GLN A 225 21.97 7.03 -9.31
CA GLN A 225 21.71 6.81 -7.88
C GLN A 225 20.36 6.13 -7.63
N ALA A 226 19.30 6.55 -8.32
CA ALA A 226 17.99 5.92 -8.24
C ALA A 226 18.04 4.44 -8.67
N ILE A 227 18.71 4.15 -9.79
CA ILE A 227 18.93 2.79 -10.28
C ILE A 227 19.69 1.95 -9.24
N ALA A 228 20.80 2.47 -8.72
CA ALA A 228 21.58 1.74 -7.70
C ALA A 228 20.72 1.42 -6.47
N LYS A 229 19.87 2.35 -6.04
CA LYS A 229 18.96 2.14 -4.91
C LYS A 229 17.86 1.12 -5.23
N ALA A 230 17.29 1.15 -6.43
CA ALA A 230 16.31 0.16 -6.88
C ALA A 230 16.90 -1.26 -6.93
N GLU A 231 18.17 -1.38 -7.32
CA GLU A 231 18.88 -2.65 -7.31
C GLU A 231 19.11 -3.20 -5.89
N GLU A 232 19.32 -2.34 -4.89
CA GLU A 232 19.43 -2.77 -3.48
C GLU A 232 18.15 -3.46 -2.99
N TYR A 233 16.98 -2.99 -3.44
CA TYR A 233 15.68 -3.59 -3.12
C TYR A 233 15.27 -4.72 -4.07
N ALA A 234 16.13 -5.07 -5.04
CA ALA A 234 15.82 -6.05 -6.07
C ALA A 234 14.54 -5.72 -6.86
N VAL A 235 14.29 -4.43 -7.11
CA VAL A 235 13.17 -3.98 -7.96
C VAL A 235 13.26 -4.67 -9.33
N PRO A 236 12.16 -5.27 -9.83
CA PRO A 236 12.11 -5.95 -11.12
C PRO A 236 12.48 -5.07 -12.31
N GLU A 237 12.92 -5.71 -13.40
CA GLU A 237 13.04 -5.06 -14.70
C GLU A 237 11.66 -4.60 -15.20
N GLY A 238 11.64 -3.46 -15.91
CA GLY A 238 10.42 -2.86 -16.46
C GLY A 238 9.68 -1.92 -15.51
N VAL A 239 10.05 -1.88 -14.23
CA VAL A 239 9.47 -0.91 -13.27
C VAL A 239 9.99 0.50 -13.58
N ALA A 240 9.09 1.48 -13.57
CA ALA A 240 9.44 2.89 -13.74
C ALA A 240 9.94 3.51 -12.44
N LEU A 241 10.96 4.36 -12.56
CA LEU A 241 11.44 5.20 -11.46
C LEU A 241 11.06 6.66 -11.76
N PHE A 242 10.33 7.30 -10.85
CA PHE A 242 9.86 8.68 -11.03
C PHE A 242 10.80 9.68 -10.38
N ALA A 243 11.42 10.56 -11.18
CA ALA A 243 12.10 11.74 -10.65
C ALA A 243 11.06 12.74 -10.10
N ASP A 244 11.17 13.07 -8.83
CA ASP A 244 10.28 14.01 -8.13
C ASP A 244 10.75 15.45 -8.34
N ILE A 245 10.10 16.17 -9.26
CA ILE A 245 10.42 17.56 -9.59
C ILE A 245 9.34 18.47 -8.99
N GLU A 246 9.60 18.89 -7.75
CA GLU A 246 8.74 19.80 -7.00
C GLU A 246 8.54 21.16 -7.72
N PRO A 247 7.40 21.83 -7.52
CA PRO A 247 7.05 23.07 -8.24
C PRO A 247 8.04 24.22 -8.11
N ASN A 248 8.79 24.24 -7.00
CA ASN A 248 9.76 25.31 -6.72
C ASN A 248 11.20 24.95 -7.15
N TYR A 249 11.43 23.74 -7.66
CA TYR A 249 12.75 23.34 -8.11
C TYR A 249 13.06 24.00 -9.45
N PRO A 250 14.25 24.60 -9.60
CA PRO A 250 14.69 25.05 -10.92
C PRO A 250 14.85 23.83 -11.82
N VAL A 251 14.33 23.90 -13.05
CA VAL A 251 14.37 22.79 -14.01
C VAL A 251 14.81 23.25 -15.40
N ASP A 252 15.55 22.40 -16.11
CA ASP A 252 15.86 22.59 -17.52
C ASP A 252 15.75 21.29 -18.34
N SER A 253 15.77 21.43 -19.66
CA SER A 253 15.67 20.31 -20.60
C SER A 253 16.88 19.37 -20.52
N GLU A 254 18.05 19.86 -20.12
CA GLU A 254 19.26 19.05 -20.02
C GLU A 254 19.17 18.03 -18.88
N PHE A 255 18.59 18.40 -17.73
CA PHE A 255 18.34 17.43 -16.65
C PHE A 255 17.41 16.30 -17.09
N ILE A 256 16.28 16.64 -17.73
CA ILE A 256 15.30 15.67 -18.22
C ILE A 256 15.94 14.71 -19.23
N ARG A 257 16.81 15.22 -20.12
CA ARG A 257 17.61 14.40 -21.03
C ARG A 257 18.56 13.48 -20.27
N GLY A 258 19.31 14.01 -19.31
CA GLY A 258 20.27 13.24 -18.52
C GLY A 258 19.61 12.09 -17.76
N TRP A 259 18.46 12.36 -17.12
CA TRP A 259 17.66 11.37 -16.42
C TRP A 259 17.13 10.29 -17.38
N SER A 260 16.40 10.71 -18.41
CA SER A 260 15.70 9.79 -19.31
C SER A 260 16.66 8.92 -20.12
N GLU A 261 17.74 9.50 -20.66
CA GLU A 261 18.73 8.75 -21.45
C GLU A 261 19.43 7.67 -20.62
N VAL A 262 19.70 7.91 -19.33
CA VAL A 262 20.25 6.88 -18.44
C VAL A 262 19.21 5.78 -18.17
N MET A 263 17.95 6.13 -17.94
CA MET A 263 16.88 5.14 -17.75
C MET A 263 16.69 4.26 -18.98
N PHE A 264 16.68 4.83 -20.19
CA PHE A 264 16.55 4.07 -21.44
C PHE A 264 17.69 3.08 -21.71
N ASP A 265 18.89 3.38 -21.19
CA ASP A 265 20.05 2.47 -21.25
C ASP A 265 20.06 1.45 -20.09
N SER A 266 19.09 1.52 -19.18
CA SER A 266 18.95 0.66 -18.00
C SER A 266 17.90 -0.44 -18.20
N LYS A 267 17.59 -1.19 -17.13
CA LYS A 267 16.50 -2.18 -17.07
C LYS A 267 15.19 -1.61 -16.50
N TYR A 268 15.19 -0.33 -16.13
CA TYR A 268 14.06 0.39 -15.55
C TYR A 268 13.49 1.38 -16.56
N GLU A 269 12.22 1.73 -16.39
CA GLU A 269 11.54 2.71 -17.24
C GLU A 269 11.69 4.13 -16.70
N SER A 270 11.66 5.12 -17.59
CA SER A 270 11.79 6.53 -17.22
C SER A 270 10.45 7.09 -16.75
N GLY A 271 10.39 7.61 -15.53
CA GLY A 271 9.23 8.35 -14.99
C GLY A 271 9.62 9.76 -14.53
N ILE A 272 8.70 10.71 -14.66
CA ILE A 272 8.84 12.06 -14.09
C ILE A 272 7.54 12.46 -13.39
N TYR A 273 7.68 12.94 -12.16
CA TYR A 273 6.61 13.56 -11.39
C TYR A 273 6.78 15.08 -11.32
N GLY A 274 5.67 15.81 -11.35
CA GLY A 274 5.63 17.25 -11.08
C GLY A 274 4.41 17.95 -11.67
N ILE A 275 4.42 19.29 -11.65
CA ILE A 275 3.33 20.09 -12.25
C ILE A 275 3.57 20.24 -13.75
N PHE A 276 2.68 19.65 -14.55
CA PHE A 276 2.73 19.69 -16.00
C PHE A 276 1.65 20.57 -16.66
N ASP A 277 1.17 21.59 -15.94
CA ASP A 277 0.31 22.62 -16.55
C ASP A 277 1.04 23.33 -17.72
N ALA A 278 0.28 23.94 -18.63
CA ALA A 278 0.84 24.50 -19.87
C ALA A 278 1.88 25.61 -19.65
N GLU A 279 1.84 26.31 -18.52
CA GLU A 279 2.70 27.44 -18.20
C GLU A 279 3.88 27.08 -17.28
N ALA A 280 3.86 25.87 -16.69
CA ALA A 280 4.90 25.36 -15.83
C ALA A 280 6.26 25.26 -16.53
N ASP A 281 7.33 25.56 -15.80
CA ASP A 281 8.69 25.46 -16.33
C ASP A 281 9.08 24.02 -16.63
N LEU A 282 8.55 23.05 -15.86
CA LEU A 282 8.71 21.62 -16.13
C LEU A 282 8.12 21.21 -17.48
N THR A 283 6.92 21.68 -17.82
CA THR A 283 6.28 21.43 -19.12
C THR A 283 7.14 21.95 -20.28
N LYS A 284 7.70 23.17 -20.14
CA LYS A 284 8.58 23.76 -21.15
C LYS A 284 9.87 22.96 -21.30
N ALA A 285 10.51 22.61 -20.18
CA ALA A 285 11.73 21.82 -20.15
C ALA A 285 11.52 20.43 -20.77
N PHE A 286 10.43 19.76 -20.44
CA PHE A 286 10.08 18.45 -20.98
C PHE A 286 9.86 18.51 -22.49
N ASN A 287 9.09 19.50 -22.96
CA ASN A 287 8.83 19.68 -24.38
C ASN A 287 10.11 20.01 -25.17
N GLU A 288 11.03 20.80 -24.62
CA GLU A 288 12.32 21.06 -25.24
C GLU A 288 13.20 19.80 -25.28
N ALA A 289 13.22 19.01 -24.21
CA ALA A 289 13.90 17.72 -24.16
C ALA A 289 13.33 16.75 -25.22
N ALA A 290 12.00 16.61 -25.30
CA ALA A 290 11.31 15.78 -26.29
C ALA A 290 11.52 16.25 -27.74
N GLN A 291 11.66 17.56 -27.98
CA GLN A 291 12.04 18.09 -29.29
C GLN A 291 13.47 17.72 -29.68
N SER A 292 14.39 17.67 -28.71
CA SER A 292 15.78 17.28 -28.93
C SER A 292 15.95 15.76 -29.15
N ASN A 293 15.11 14.97 -28.48
CA ASN A 293 15.08 13.52 -28.56
C ASN A 293 13.64 13.03 -28.40
N SER A 294 12.99 12.63 -29.50
CA SER A 294 11.57 12.24 -29.50
C SER A 294 11.27 11.06 -28.58
N HIS A 295 12.27 10.22 -28.29
CA HIS A 295 12.15 9.10 -27.37
C HIS A 295 11.72 9.53 -25.97
N ILE A 296 12.15 10.73 -25.53
CA ILE A 296 11.75 11.29 -24.23
C ILE A 296 10.24 11.51 -24.18
N GLY A 297 9.65 12.09 -25.23
CA GLY A 297 8.20 12.29 -25.30
C GLY A 297 7.41 10.98 -25.47
N GLU A 298 8.00 9.99 -26.14
CA GLU A 298 7.35 8.72 -26.47
C GLU A 298 7.47 7.65 -25.37
N GLN A 299 8.50 7.72 -24.52
CA GLN A 299 8.80 6.64 -23.57
C GLN A 299 8.80 7.05 -22.11
N THR A 300 9.00 8.33 -21.78
CA THR A 300 8.94 8.76 -20.38
C THR A 300 7.50 8.84 -19.89
N TYR A 301 7.19 8.13 -18.81
CA TYR A 301 5.91 8.19 -18.12
C TYR A 301 5.80 9.50 -17.31
N ILE A 302 4.62 10.11 -17.36
CA ILE A 302 4.30 11.31 -16.61
C ILE A 302 3.32 10.98 -15.49
N TRP A 303 3.67 11.41 -14.28
CA TRP A 303 2.76 11.52 -13.15
C TRP A 303 2.59 13.01 -12.83
N THR A 304 1.44 13.58 -13.16
CA THR A 304 1.22 15.03 -13.01
C THR A 304 0.57 15.35 -11.67
N ALA A 305 0.93 16.49 -11.08
CA ALA A 305 0.25 17.09 -9.93
C ALA A 305 -0.73 18.21 -10.35
N SER A 306 -1.11 18.28 -11.63
CA SER A 306 -2.06 19.27 -12.16
C SER A 306 -3.24 18.62 -12.90
N PRO A 307 -4.47 19.13 -12.72
CA PRO A 307 -4.85 20.15 -11.73
C PRO A 307 -4.96 19.56 -10.32
N ASN A 308 -4.76 20.38 -9.28
CA ASN A 308 -5.06 19.97 -7.91
C ASN A 308 -6.52 20.33 -7.57
N ILE A 309 -7.36 19.30 -7.43
CA ILE A 309 -8.80 19.40 -7.17
C ILE A 309 -9.10 19.26 -5.66
N GLY A 310 -8.16 18.69 -4.91
CA GLY A 310 -8.25 18.45 -3.47
C GLY A 310 -8.54 16.99 -3.13
N ILE A 311 -8.26 16.65 -1.87
CA ILE A 311 -8.40 15.29 -1.33
C ILE A 311 -9.86 14.82 -1.35
N THR A 312 -10.08 13.60 -1.84
CA THR A 312 -11.37 12.90 -1.77
C THR A 312 -11.19 11.42 -1.45
N SER A 313 -12.26 10.77 -0.98
CA SER A 313 -12.31 9.30 -0.93
C SER A 313 -12.37 8.71 -2.35
N GLN A 314 -11.98 7.45 -2.51
CA GLN A 314 -12.09 6.69 -3.76
C GLN A 314 -13.48 6.80 -4.40
N SER A 315 -14.54 6.67 -3.60
CA SER A 315 -15.93 6.76 -4.07
C SER A 315 -16.34 8.14 -4.59
N ASN A 316 -15.57 9.18 -4.24
CA ASN A 316 -15.79 10.58 -4.61
C ASN A 316 -14.60 11.13 -5.41
N ALA A 317 -13.76 10.26 -5.98
CA ALA A 317 -12.66 10.66 -6.85
C ALA A 317 -13.21 11.45 -8.07
N PRO A 318 -12.47 12.46 -8.55
CA PRO A 318 -12.88 13.20 -9.75
C PRO A 318 -12.82 12.30 -10.99
N GLU A 319 -13.41 12.77 -12.09
CA GLU A 319 -13.15 12.17 -13.41
C GLU A 319 -11.67 12.37 -13.77
N TYR A 320 -11.04 11.39 -14.42
CA TYR A 320 -9.62 11.44 -14.77
C TYR A 320 -9.35 12.49 -15.86
N GLU A 321 -8.87 13.67 -15.45
CA GLU A 321 -8.60 14.81 -16.33
C GLU A 321 -7.22 15.45 -16.02
N PRO A 322 -6.11 14.71 -16.10
CA PRO A 322 -4.77 15.25 -15.87
C PRO A 322 -4.38 16.31 -16.91
N GLU A 323 -3.65 17.33 -16.44
CA GLU A 323 -2.94 18.27 -17.31
C GLU A 323 -1.50 17.80 -17.56
N ALA A 324 -1.15 17.62 -18.83
CA ALA A 324 0.18 17.22 -19.27
C ALA A 324 0.45 17.66 -20.74
N PRO A 325 1.71 17.63 -21.20
CA PRO A 325 2.04 17.82 -22.60
C PRO A 325 1.23 16.91 -23.54
N GLU A 326 0.82 17.45 -24.69
CA GLU A 326 0.14 16.65 -25.71
C GLU A 326 1.01 15.48 -26.19
N ASN A 327 0.39 14.32 -26.43
CA ASN A 327 1.05 13.09 -26.87
C ASN A 327 2.10 12.53 -25.89
N SER A 328 2.01 12.89 -24.61
CA SER A 328 2.83 12.27 -23.56
C SER A 328 2.18 11.02 -22.98
N LYS A 329 2.98 10.15 -22.36
CA LYS A 329 2.51 8.96 -21.63
C LYS A 329 2.07 9.34 -20.22
N VAL A 330 0.89 9.93 -20.08
CA VAL A 330 0.34 10.26 -18.77
C VAL A 330 -0.18 8.99 -18.09
N GLY A 331 0.55 8.54 -17.07
CA GLY A 331 0.24 7.33 -16.32
C GLY A 331 -0.47 7.61 -14.98
N GLY A 332 -0.23 8.78 -14.40
CA GLY A 332 -0.74 9.12 -13.07
C GLY A 332 -1.14 10.58 -12.93
N TRP A 333 -2.03 10.83 -12.00
CA TRP A 333 -2.49 12.15 -11.61
C TRP A 333 -2.67 12.24 -10.10
N GLN A 334 -1.83 13.05 -9.44
CA GLN A 334 -2.04 13.47 -8.07
C GLN A 334 -3.02 14.64 -8.06
N TYR A 335 -4.26 14.36 -7.68
CA TYR A 335 -5.34 15.34 -7.72
C TYR A 335 -5.60 16.01 -6.36
N GLY A 336 -5.03 15.48 -5.27
CA GLY A 336 -5.19 16.03 -3.92
C GLY A 336 -3.97 15.78 -3.06
N ILE A 337 -3.64 16.76 -2.22
CA ILE A 337 -2.44 16.78 -1.38
C ILE A 337 -2.81 16.93 0.10
N ASP A 338 -2.03 16.32 0.99
CA ASP A 338 -2.01 16.46 2.45
C ASP A 338 -3.36 16.14 3.13
N ALA A 339 -3.83 14.90 3.00
CA ALA A 339 -4.98 14.43 3.76
C ALA A 339 -4.70 14.43 5.27
N GLU A 340 -5.37 15.30 6.04
CA GLU A 340 -5.15 15.45 7.49
C GLU A 340 -5.34 14.15 8.30
N SER A 341 -6.20 13.23 7.83
CA SER A 341 -6.57 12.04 8.61
C SER A 341 -5.52 10.93 8.58
N CYS A 342 -4.86 10.71 7.43
CA CYS A 342 -3.90 9.62 7.25
C CYS A 342 -2.54 10.07 6.69
N ASN A 343 -2.32 11.36 6.45
CA ASN A 343 -1.09 11.93 5.89
C ASN A 343 -0.69 11.27 4.54
N ILE A 344 -1.64 11.27 3.62
CA ILE A 344 -1.51 10.75 2.25
C ILE A 344 -1.95 11.80 1.23
N ASP A 345 -1.48 11.62 0.00
CA ASP A 345 -1.98 12.29 -1.19
C ASP A 345 -2.85 11.32 -1.99
N THR A 346 -3.82 11.84 -2.75
CA THR A 346 -4.79 11.03 -3.49
C THR A 346 -4.56 11.09 -4.99
N ASN A 347 -4.56 9.92 -5.62
CA ASN A 347 -4.16 9.75 -7.00
C ASN A 347 -5.17 8.95 -7.82
N LEU A 348 -5.18 9.23 -9.11
CA LEU A 348 -5.79 8.38 -10.13
C LEU A 348 -4.72 7.97 -11.14
N PHE A 349 -4.80 6.73 -11.60
CA PHE A 349 -3.82 6.14 -12.51
C PHE A 349 -4.53 5.51 -13.70
N SER A 350 -3.98 5.69 -14.89
CA SER A 350 -4.44 5.01 -16.09
C SER A 350 -3.80 3.63 -16.19
N ASN A 351 -4.46 2.71 -16.87
CA ASN A 351 -3.93 1.38 -17.23
C ASN A 351 -2.53 1.40 -17.89
N ILE A 352 -2.10 2.52 -18.48
CA ILE A 352 -0.77 2.64 -19.09
C ILE A 352 0.35 2.48 -18.04
N ILE A 353 0.13 2.90 -16.79
CA ILE A 353 1.16 2.83 -15.76
C ILE A 353 1.23 1.46 -15.07
N THR A 354 0.16 0.66 -15.07
CA THR A 354 0.10 -0.60 -14.30
C THR A 354 1.06 -1.67 -14.83
N GLU A 355 1.61 -1.50 -16.03
CA GLU A 355 2.66 -2.40 -16.55
C GLU A 355 4.07 -2.05 -16.05
N VAL A 356 4.24 -0.90 -15.39
CA VAL A 356 5.54 -0.37 -14.94
C VAL A 356 5.60 -0.09 -13.44
N LEU A 357 4.70 -0.70 -12.66
CA LEU A 357 4.71 -0.66 -11.20
C LEU A 357 5.32 -1.94 -10.62
N TRP A 358 5.75 -1.89 -9.35
CA TRP A 358 6.37 -3.02 -8.67
C TRP A 358 5.36 -3.85 -7.87
#